data_AF-A0A0F9WRM7-F1
#
_entry.id   AF-A0A0F9WRM7-F1
#
_cell.length_a   1.000
_cell.length_b   1.000
_cell.length_c   1.000
_cell.angle_alpha   90.00
_cell.angle_beta   90.00
_cell.angle_gamma   90.00
#
_symmetry.space_group_name_H-M   'P 1'
#
loop_
_entity.id
_entity.type
_entity.pdbx_description
1 polymer ?
#
loop_
_entity_poly.entity_id
_entity_poly.type
_entity_poly.pdbx_seq_one_letter_code
_entity_poly.pdbx_strand_id
1 'polypeptide(L)'
;MRTFFKIIGYPIIYVATSGANLIGLIGLLFMYALGGHRFFTYRGALFMELGLNRWFTRKFYQEWGGSTFGPHMIMVKEDMDRPLWDAELRHGEQMTSEAFEKIAIGVVMNVFGIPWWIPATWWALGGLIAILMAMLTATLRGEHPYYGSHFEKAVHPRYREHP
;
A
#
# COMPACT_ATOMS: atom_id res chain seq x y z
N MET A 1 22.89 11.28 13.68
CA MET A 1 23.05 10.52 12.41
C MET A 1 22.22 9.24 12.32
N ARG A 2 22.18 8.36 13.35
CA ARG A 2 21.41 7.09 13.28
C ARG A 2 19.90 7.25 13.01
N THR A 3 19.25 8.29 13.53
CA THR A 3 17.80 8.53 13.34
C THR A 3 17.47 9.01 11.91
N PHE A 4 18.30 9.90 11.36
CA PHE A 4 18.13 10.43 10.01
C PHE A 4 18.22 9.32 8.94
N PHE A 5 19.20 8.42 9.08
CA PHE A 5 19.34 7.27 8.18
C PHE A 5 18.16 6.30 8.28
N LYS A 6 17.54 6.16 9.46
CA LYS A 6 16.36 5.30 9.63
C LYS A 6 15.10 5.87 8.98
N ILE A 7 14.95 7.19 8.98
CA ILE A 7 13.76 7.89 8.46
C ILE A 7 13.83 8.05 6.94
N ILE A 8 15.02 8.31 6.40
CA ILE A 8 15.18 8.68 4.98
C ILE A 8 15.93 7.59 4.20
N GLY A 9 16.96 6.98 4.81
CA GLY A 9 17.79 5.98 4.15
C GLY A 9 17.05 4.67 3.84
N TYR A 10 16.25 4.14 4.79
CA TYR A 10 15.48 2.92 4.56
C TYR A 10 14.45 3.06 3.43
N PRO A 11 13.60 4.10 3.41
CA PRO A 11 12.65 4.28 2.31
C PRO A 11 13.33 4.49 0.95
N ILE A 12 14.43 5.26 0.88
CA ILE A 12 15.14 5.49 -0.40
C ILE A 12 15.74 4.20 -0.94
N ILE A 13 16.47 3.45 -0.10
CA ILE A 13 17.10 2.18 -0.52
C ILE A 13 16.02 1.21 -0.95
N TYR A 14 14.96 1.08 -0.15
CA TYR A 14 13.86 0.17 -0.43
C TYR A 14 13.16 0.52 -1.74
N VAL A 15 12.82 1.78 -1.98
CA VAL A 15 12.21 2.29 -3.23
C VAL A 15 13.12 2.05 -4.44
N ALA A 16 14.42 2.31 -4.31
CA ALA A 16 15.39 2.07 -5.37
C ALA A 16 15.51 0.58 -5.73
N THR A 17 15.32 -0.33 -4.76
CA THR A 17 15.43 -1.78 -4.97
C THR A 17 14.13 -2.47 -5.31
N SER A 18 12.97 -1.96 -4.88
CA SER A 18 11.67 -2.59 -5.08
C SER A 18 10.97 -2.11 -6.35
N GLY A 19 11.57 -1.14 -7.05
CA GLY A 19 10.95 -0.50 -8.20
C GLY A 19 9.81 0.44 -7.82
N ALA A 20 9.62 0.80 -6.54
CA ALA A 20 8.51 1.66 -6.14
C ALA A 20 8.52 3.00 -6.91
N ASN A 21 7.35 3.49 -7.33
CA ASN A 21 7.28 4.77 -8.03
C ASN A 21 7.59 5.93 -7.05
N LEU A 22 8.21 7.00 -7.57
CA LEU A 22 8.57 8.21 -6.80
C LEU A 22 7.37 8.82 -6.06
N ILE A 23 6.15 8.67 -6.60
CA ILE A 23 4.90 9.15 -5.98
C ILE A 23 4.61 8.37 -4.70
N GLY A 24 4.87 7.06 -4.67
CA GLY A 24 4.77 6.20 -3.50
C GLY A 24 5.74 6.62 -2.40
N LEU A 25 6.97 7.00 -2.76
CA LEU A 25 7.96 7.53 -1.81
C LEU A 25 7.55 8.91 -1.26
N ILE A 26 7.07 9.81 -2.11
CA ILE A 26 6.59 11.12 -1.67
C ILE A 26 5.39 10.95 -0.74
N GLY A 27 4.45 10.09 -1.11
CA GLY A 27 3.30 9.72 -0.26
C GLY A 27 3.75 9.13 1.07
N LEU A 28 4.75 8.25 1.08
CA LEU A 28 5.36 7.68 2.29
C LEU A 28 5.87 8.77 3.24
N LEU A 29 6.68 9.69 2.71
CA LEU A 29 7.29 10.75 3.52
C LEU A 29 6.22 11.71 4.05
N PHE A 30 5.19 11.98 3.25
CA PHE A 30 4.04 12.78 3.65
C PHE A 30 3.25 12.10 4.77
N MET A 31 2.90 10.82 4.62
CA MET A 31 2.18 10.04 5.64
C MET A 31 2.99 9.92 6.94
N TYR A 32 4.30 9.73 6.83
CA TYR A 32 5.19 9.73 7.98
C TYR A 32 5.17 11.08 8.73
N ALA A 33 5.19 12.20 8.01
CA ALA A 33 5.10 13.53 8.62
C ALA A 33 3.76 13.74 9.37
N LEU A 34 2.66 13.22 8.81
CA LEU A 34 1.32 13.36 9.39
C LEU A 34 1.10 12.50 10.64
N GLY A 35 1.57 11.25 10.63
CA GLY A 35 1.22 10.27 11.66
C GLY A 35 2.30 9.23 11.98
N GLY A 36 3.42 9.23 11.27
CA GLY A 36 4.48 8.24 11.44
C GLY A 36 5.19 8.34 12.79
N HIS A 37 5.44 7.18 13.37
CA HIS A 37 6.24 6.99 14.59
C HIS A 37 7.61 6.42 14.25
N ARG A 38 7.66 5.32 13.50
CA ARG A 38 8.92 4.69 13.07
C ARG A 38 8.76 3.87 11.80
N PHE A 39 9.87 3.72 11.08
CA PHE A 39 10.01 2.69 10.05
C PHE A 39 10.75 1.48 10.59
N PHE A 40 10.35 0.30 10.16
CA PHE A 40 11.07 -0.94 10.41
C PHE A 40 10.83 -1.93 9.26
N THR A 41 11.69 -2.93 9.13
CA THR A 41 11.50 -4.01 8.19
C THR A 41 11.06 -5.27 8.91
N TYR A 42 10.12 -6.00 8.33
CA TYR A 42 9.66 -7.28 8.84
C TYR A 42 9.40 -8.21 7.67
N ARG A 43 10.03 -9.39 7.67
CA ARG A 43 9.98 -10.38 6.58
C ARG A 43 10.23 -9.79 5.19
N GLY A 44 11.15 -8.83 5.09
CA GLY A 44 11.51 -8.18 3.83
C GLY A 44 10.57 -7.07 3.39
N ALA A 45 9.44 -6.84 4.07
CA ALA A 45 8.56 -5.71 3.80
C ALA A 45 8.91 -4.50 4.66
N LEU A 46 8.73 -3.28 4.12
CA LEU A 46 8.87 -2.03 4.86
C LEU A 46 7.56 -1.66 5.55
N PHE A 47 7.61 -1.55 6.86
CA PHE A 47 6.49 -1.11 7.69
C PHE A 47 6.69 0.32 8.16
N MET A 48 5.58 1.07 8.20
CA MET A 48 5.47 2.34 8.90
C MET A 48 4.52 2.16 10.07
N GLU A 49 5.02 2.32 11.29
CA GLU A 49 4.16 2.37 12.46
C GLU A 49 3.59 3.78 12.61
N LEU A 50 2.27 3.88 12.78
CA LEU A 50 1.56 5.12 13.03
C LEU A 50 1.40 5.32 14.53
N GLY A 51 1.79 6.51 15.03
CA GLY A 51 1.67 6.85 16.44
C GLY A 51 0.22 7.15 16.80
N LEU A 52 -0.30 6.52 17.86
CA LEU A 52 -1.70 6.64 18.27
C LEU A 52 -2.09 8.02 18.81
N ASN A 53 -1.12 8.78 19.30
CA ASN A 53 -1.32 10.12 19.82
C ASN A 53 -1.47 11.20 18.74
N ARG A 54 -1.23 10.86 17.46
CA ARG A 54 -1.27 11.82 16.34
C ARG A 54 -2.71 12.04 15.87
N TRP A 55 -3.04 13.28 15.50
CA TRP A 55 -4.40 13.65 15.07
C TRP A 55 -4.85 12.84 13.83
N PHE A 56 -3.94 12.62 12.88
CA PHE A 56 -4.21 11.90 11.64
C PHE A 56 -4.56 10.44 11.92
N THR A 57 -3.72 9.74 12.71
CA THR A 57 -3.97 8.36 13.12
C THR A 57 -5.27 8.24 13.92
N ARG A 58 -5.55 9.20 14.81
CA ARG A 58 -6.81 9.23 15.56
C ARG A 58 -8.03 9.42 14.67
N LYS A 59 -7.95 10.21 13.61
CA LYS A 59 -9.12 10.49 12.76
C LYS A 59 -9.34 9.44 11.69
N PHE A 60 -8.26 8.93 11.10
CA PHE A 60 -8.33 8.08 9.92
C PHE A 60 -8.05 6.60 10.21
N TYR A 61 -7.34 6.29 11.30
CA TYR A 61 -6.90 4.93 11.63
C TYR A 61 -7.50 4.37 12.92
N GLN A 62 -8.49 5.03 13.53
CA GLN A 62 -9.16 4.51 14.73
C GLN A 62 -9.93 3.20 14.48
N GLU A 63 -10.49 3.06 13.28
CA GLU A 63 -11.26 1.89 12.86
C GLU A 63 -10.50 0.98 11.90
N TRP A 64 -9.30 1.39 11.49
CA TRP A 64 -8.47 0.64 10.54
C TRP A 64 -7.45 -0.20 11.30
N GLY A 65 -7.35 -1.48 10.93
CA GLY A 65 -6.27 -2.33 11.41
C GLY A 65 -4.92 -1.83 10.91
N GLY A 66 -4.85 -1.51 9.62
CA GLY A 66 -3.69 -1.03 8.90
C GLY A 66 -4.11 -0.64 7.49
N SER A 67 -3.14 -0.31 6.65
CA SER A 67 -3.36 -0.10 5.22
C SER A 67 -2.05 -0.21 4.46
N THR A 68 -2.12 -0.71 3.23
CA THR A 68 -0.97 -0.78 2.35
C THR A 68 -0.99 0.42 1.38
N PHE A 69 0.08 1.24 1.36
CA PHE A 69 0.19 2.37 0.43
C PHE A 69 1.22 2.09 -0.66
N GLY A 70 0.73 1.97 -1.88
CA GLY A 70 1.54 1.52 -3.02
C GLY A 70 1.98 0.06 -2.88
N PRO A 71 2.87 -0.42 -3.75
CA PRO A 71 3.14 -1.85 -3.83
C PRO A 71 3.92 -2.47 -2.67
N HIS A 72 4.46 -1.68 -1.74
CA HIS A 72 5.51 -2.19 -0.85
C HIS A 72 5.50 -1.67 0.59
N MET A 73 4.56 -0.82 0.98
CA MET A 73 4.57 -0.21 2.30
C MET A 73 3.32 -0.58 3.07
N ILE A 74 3.53 -1.14 4.24
CA ILE A 74 2.47 -1.52 5.14
C ILE A 74 2.44 -0.52 6.30
N MET A 75 1.35 0.23 6.42
CA MET A 75 1.11 1.10 7.56
C MET A 75 0.32 0.34 8.60
N VAL A 76 0.85 0.29 9.82
CA VAL A 76 0.19 -0.38 10.94
C VAL A 76 0.04 0.58 12.10
N LYS A 77 -1.06 0.42 12.84
CA LYS A 77 -1.26 1.11 14.11
C LYS A 77 -0.30 0.55 15.17
N GLU A 78 0.26 1.45 15.98
CA GLU A 78 0.95 1.10 17.24
C GLU A 78 -0.03 0.28 18.10
N ASP A 79 0.35 -0.96 18.47
CA ASP A 79 -0.47 -1.96 19.20
C ASP A 79 -1.33 -2.95 18.40
N MET A 80 -1.30 -2.91 17.06
CA MET A 80 -2.14 -3.78 16.21
C MET A 80 -1.94 -5.29 16.49
N ASP A 81 -3.04 -6.04 16.55
CA ASP A 81 -3.02 -7.50 16.81
C ASP A 81 -2.19 -8.26 15.77
N ARG A 82 -1.47 -9.31 16.18
CA ARG A 82 -0.64 -10.13 15.27
C ARG A 82 -1.39 -10.71 14.06
N PRO A 83 -2.62 -11.24 14.16
CA PRO A 83 -3.35 -11.73 13.00
C PRO A 83 -3.65 -10.64 11.95
N LEU A 84 -3.79 -9.39 12.40
CA LEU A 84 -3.96 -8.25 11.52
C LEU A 84 -2.61 -7.88 10.85
N TRP A 85 -1.49 -7.98 11.55
CA TRP A 85 -0.16 -7.83 10.93
C TRP A 85 0.06 -8.82 9.78
N ASP A 86 -0.28 -10.10 10.01
CA ASP A 86 -0.12 -11.13 8.99
C ASP A 86 -1.10 -10.93 7.80
N ALA A 87 -2.26 -10.31 8.03
CA ALA A 87 -3.16 -9.92 6.96
C ALA A 87 -2.55 -8.81 6.10
N GLU A 88 -2.05 -7.73 6.72
CA GLU A 88 -1.40 -6.64 5.98
C GLU A 88 -0.12 -7.09 5.25
N LEU A 89 0.65 -8.01 5.83
CA LEU A 89 1.81 -8.59 5.16
C LEU A 89 1.41 -9.29 3.86
N ARG A 90 0.33 -10.08 3.88
CA ARG A 90 -0.23 -10.71 2.67
C ARG A 90 -0.71 -9.67 1.65
N HIS A 91 -1.26 -8.55 2.11
CA HIS A 91 -1.64 -7.43 1.24
C HIS A 91 -0.39 -6.84 0.55
N GLY A 92 0.68 -6.59 1.30
CA GLY A 92 1.96 -6.13 0.75
C GLY A 92 2.57 -7.11 -0.26
N GLU A 93 2.50 -8.41 0.01
CA GLU A 93 2.95 -9.47 -0.90
C GLU A 93 2.14 -9.50 -2.21
N GLN A 94 0.81 -9.43 -2.12
CA GLN A 94 -0.08 -9.36 -3.29
C GLN A 94 0.23 -8.12 -4.15
N MET A 95 0.35 -6.96 -3.51
CA MET A 95 0.63 -5.70 -4.20
C MET A 95 2.02 -5.69 -4.85
N THR A 96 3.01 -6.35 -4.23
CA THR A 96 4.34 -6.54 -4.83
C THR A 96 4.28 -7.48 -6.04
N SER A 97 3.53 -8.59 -5.97
CA SER A 97 3.32 -9.49 -7.10
C SER A 97 2.67 -8.78 -8.28
N GLU A 98 1.61 -8.00 -8.02
CA GLU A 98 0.95 -7.20 -9.05
C GLU A 98 1.90 -6.16 -9.69
N ALA A 99 2.81 -5.57 -8.91
CA ALA A 99 3.77 -4.62 -9.45
C ALA A 99 4.73 -5.30 -10.43
N PHE A 100 5.22 -6.51 -10.12
CA PHE A 100 6.05 -7.30 -11.04
C PHE A 100 5.28 -7.69 -12.31
N GLU A 101 4.03 -8.12 -12.19
CA GLU A 101 3.17 -8.42 -13.35
C GLU A 101 2.99 -7.20 -14.25
N LYS A 102 2.74 -6.02 -13.66
CA LYS A 102 2.59 -4.76 -14.41
C LYS A 102 3.89 -4.35 -15.11
N ILE A 103 5.06 -4.58 -14.50
CA ILE A 103 6.36 -4.36 -15.15
C ILE A 103 6.53 -5.31 -16.33
N ALA A 104 6.25 -6.61 -16.15
CA ALA A 104 6.36 -7.60 -17.22
C ALA A 104 5.45 -7.29 -18.41
N ILE A 105 4.18 -6.96 -18.14
CA ILE A 105 3.22 -6.49 -19.16
C ILE A 105 3.77 -5.25 -19.87
N GLY A 106 4.33 -4.29 -19.13
CA GLY A 106 4.88 -3.07 -19.69
C GLY A 106 6.06 -3.30 -20.64
N VAL A 107 6.94 -4.26 -20.32
CA VAL A 107 8.04 -4.69 -21.19
C VAL A 107 7.48 -5.33 -22.46
N VAL A 108 6.50 -6.23 -22.33
CA VAL A 108 5.86 -6.89 -23.48
C VAL A 108 5.20 -5.86 -24.40
N MET A 109 4.46 -4.89 -23.86
CA MET A 109 3.83 -3.81 -24.64
C MET A 109 4.87 -3.01 -25.44
N ASN A 110 6.02 -2.70 -24.84
CA ASN A 110 7.11 -2.03 -25.56
C ASN A 110 7.64 -2.84 -26.73
N VAL A 111 7.83 -4.16 -26.56
CA VAL A 111 8.28 -5.06 -27.63
C VAL A 111 7.30 -5.06 -28.82
N PHE A 112 6.00 -4.91 -28.57
CA PHE A 112 4.97 -4.80 -29.61
C PHE A 112 4.82 -3.39 -30.20
N GLY A 113 5.77 -2.48 -29.93
CA GLY A 113 5.78 -1.13 -30.51
C GLY A 113 4.82 -0.15 -29.83
N ILE A 114 4.27 -0.49 -28.66
CA ILE A 114 3.50 0.47 -27.87
C ILE A 114 4.45 1.51 -27.28
N PRO A 115 4.20 2.81 -27.47
CA PRO A 115 5.02 3.88 -26.89
C PRO A 115 5.21 3.71 -25.38
N TRP A 116 6.46 3.84 -24.90
CA TRP A 116 6.84 3.54 -23.51
C TRP A 116 6.06 4.31 -22.43
N TRP A 117 5.49 5.46 -22.76
CA TRP A 117 4.71 6.26 -21.83
C TRP A 117 3.35 5.62 -21.49
N ILE A 118 2.79 4.77 -22.36
CA ILE A 118 1.55 4.02 -22.09
C ILE A 118 1.75 3.00 -20.96
N PRO A 119 2.70 2.05 -21.05
CA PRO A 119 2.95 1.12 -19.96
C PRO A 119 3.51 1.82 -18.72
N ALA A 120 4.26 2.92 -18.86
CA ALA A 120 4.68 3.72 -17.70
C ALA A 120 3.48 4.34 -16.96
N THR A 121 2.48 4.86 -17.69
CA THR A 121 1.25 5.40 -17.11
C THR A 121 0.41 4.30 -16.48
N TRP A 122 0.27 3.15 -17.14
CA TRP A 122 -0.41 1.98 -16.59
C TRP A 122 0.27 1.45 -15.33
N TRP A 123 1.59 1.42 -15.31
CA TRP A 123 2.34 1.03 -14.13
C TRP A 123 2.17 2.04 -12.98
N ALA A 124 2.18 3.34 -13.28
CA ALA A 124 2.03 4.39 -12.27
C ALA A 124 0.60 4.49 -11.70
N LEU A 125 -0.42 4.32 -12.53
CA LEU A 125 -1.83 4.57 -12.18
C LEU A 125 -2.69 3.31 -12.11
N GLY A 126 -2.26 2.19 -12.67
CA GLY A 126 -3.07 0.98 -12.81
C GLY A 126 -3.53 0.39 -11.49
N GLY A 127 -2.69 0.45 -10.44
CA GLY A 127 -3.10 0.07 -9.09
C GLY A 127 -4.23 0.97 -8.54
N LEU A 128 -4.10 2.29 -8.71
CA LEU A 128 -5.14 3.23 -8.29
C LEU A 128 -6.44 3.01 -9.07
N ILE A 129 -6.35 2.82 -10.39
CA ILE A 129 -7.51 2.52 -11.24
C ILE A 129 -8.19 1.24 -10.77
N ALA A 130 -7.43 0.17 -10.49
CA ALA A 130 -7.98 -1.09 -10.01
C ALA A 130 -8.72 -0.94 -8.67
N ILE A 131 -8.14 -0.20 -7.72
CA ILE A 131 -8.78 0.11 -6.42
C ILE A 131 -10.07 0.89 -6.64
N LEU A 132 -10.05 1.96 -7.43
CA LEU A 132 -11.24 2.77 -7.70
C LEU A 132 -12.35 1.95 -8.37
N MET A 133 -12.00 1.08 -9.32
CA MET A 133 -12.94 0.18 -9.96
C MET A 133 -13.51 -0.86 -9.00
N ALA A 134 -12.69 -1.38 -8.07
CA ALA A 134 -13.16 -2.29 -7.03
C ALA A 134 -14.13 -1.60 -6.06
N MET A 135 -13.83 -0.35 -5.67
CA MET A 135 -14.70 0.46 -4.82
C MET A 135 -16.02 0.78 -5.52
N LEU A 136 -15.96 1.18 -6.80
CA LEU A 136 -17.16 1.41 -7.62
C LEU A 136 -18.03 0.15 -7.71
N THR A 137 -17.42 -1.01 -7.94
CA THR A 137 -18.13 -2.30 -8.01
C THR A 137 -18.78 -2.69 -6.68
N ALA A 138 -18.15 -2.35 -5.55
CA ALA A 138 -18.78 -2.49 -4.23
C ALA A 138 -19.99 -1.56 -4.07
N THR A 139 -19.84 -0.28 -4.46
CA THR A 139 -20.95 0.69 -4.43
C THR A 139 -22.14 0.23 -5.29
N LEU A 140 -21.88 -0.29 -6.49
CA LEU A 140 -22.92 -0.81 -7.38
C LEU A 140 -23.66 -2.04 -6.80
N ARG A 141 -23.04 -2.77 -5.87
CA ARG A 141 -23.66 -3.87 -5.12
C ARG A 141 -24.41 -3.41 -3.87
N GLY A 142 -24.40 -2.11 -3.56
CA GLY A 142 -24.96 -1.56 -2.33
C GLY A 142 -24.08 -1.76 -1.09
N GLU A 143 -22.83 -2.19 -1.27
CA GLU A 143 -21.87 -2.41 -0.19
C GLU A 143 -21.06 -1.13 0.09
N HIS A 144 -20.40 -1.05 1.25
CA HIS A 144 -19.46 0.03 1.53
C HIS A 144 -18.31 0.03 0.49
N PRO A 145 -17.94 1.17 -0.13
CA PRO A 145 -16.96 1.20 -1.22
C PRO A 145 -15.60 0.57 -0.86
N TYR A 146 -15.11 0.83 0.36
CA TYR A 146 -13.83 0.30 0.83
C TYR A 146 -13.94 -1.18 1.27
N TYR A 147 -14.69 -1.47 2.33
CA TYR A 147 -14.86 -2.82 2.89
C TYR A 147 -15.53 -3.84 1.96
N GLY A 148 -16.36 -3.38 1.02
CA GLY A 148 -17.00 -4.21 0.00
C GLY A 148 -16.08 -4.57 -1.16
N SER A 149 -14.95 -3.87 -1.32
CA SER A 149 -14.00 -4.15 -2.39
C SER A 149 -13.41 -5.56 -2.24
N HIS A 150 -13.17 -6.23 -3.37
CA HIS A 150 -12.65 -7.59 -3.35
C HIS A 150 -11.22 -7.67 -2.79
N PHE A 151 -10.44 -6.60 -2.94
CA PHE A 151 -9.12 -6.46 -2.32
C PHE A 151 -9.20 -6.54 -0.79
N GLU A 152 -10.08 -5.76 -0.17
CA GLU A 152 -10.23 -5.74 1.30
C GLU A 152 -10.87 -7.03 1.85
N LYS A 153 -11.88 -7.59 1.16
CA LYS A 153 -12.54 -8.85 1.57
C LYS A 153 -11.61 -10.07 1.52
N ALA A 154 -10.65 -10.08 0.59
CA ALA A 154 -9.68 -11.16 0.47
C ALA A 154 -8.75 -11.21 1.69
N VAL A 155 -8.38 -10.04 2.22
CA VAL A 155 -7.32 -9.88 3.21
C VAL A 155 -7.83 -9.85 4.65
N HIS A 156 -8.99 -9.24 4.89
CA HIS A 156 -9.52 -9.04 6.25
C HIS A 156 -10.74 -9.94 6.52
N PRO A 157 -10.59 -10.97 7.38
CA PRO A 157 -11.69 -11.85 7.74
C PRO A 157 -12.86 -11.10 8.40
N ARG A 158 -12.57 -10.05 9.19
CA ARG A 158 -13.58 -9.26 9.92
C ARG A 158 -14.57 -8.54 8.99
N TYR A 159 -14.20 -8.27 7.74
CA TYR A 159 -15.09 -7.61 6.77
C TYR A 159 -15.88 -8.61 5.91
N ARG A 160 -15.73 -9.92 6.14
CA ARG A 160 -16.61 -10.94 5.54
C ARG A 160 -17.94 -11.06 6.29
N GLU A 161 -18.02 -10.55 7.52
CA GLU A 161 -19.16 -10.73 8.42
C GLU A 161 -20.08 -9.52 8.52
N HIS A 162 -19.69 -8.37 7.95
CA HIS A 162 -20.49 -7.14 7.90
C HIS A 162 -20.78 -6.76 6.44
N PRO A 163 -21.86 -7.31 5.84
CA PRO A 163 -22.30 -6.98 4.49
C PRO A 163 -22.83 -5.54 4.36
#